data_AF-W2D104-F1
#
_entry.id   AF-W2D104-F1
#
_cell.length_a   1.000
_cell.length_b   1.000
_cell.length_c   1.000
_cell.angle_alpha   90.00
_cell.angle_beta   90.00
_cell.angle_gamma   90.00
#
_symmetry.space_group_name_H-M   'P 1'
#
loop_
_entity.id
_entity.type
_entity.pdbx_description
1 polymer ?
#
loop_
_entity_poly.entity_id
_entity_poly.type
_entity_poly.pdbx_seq_one_letter_code
_entity_poly.pdbx_strand_id
1 'polypeptide(L)'
;ERFDGLIEDMEEHVGVDIKRESLVLYRQTRARLQQFIRAKHNASDLTFSQLTEDFVKQFEQFATGEVGLKQSTCYNMVILVKKVCKLAYREGAADSLLFDNVHVDKGDRRLPKALDRDALDKLKALCFDGWEADLETARDVFLFACYT
;
A
#
# COMPACT_ATOMS: atom_id res chain seq x y z
N GLU A 1 20.53 0.52 -4.30
CA GLU A 1 20.60 1.61 -5.32
C GLU A 1 19.41 1.65 -6.30
N ARG A 2 19.03 0.56 -6.97
CA ARG A 2 17.97 0.59 -8.02
C ARG A 2 16.59 1.09 -7.55
N PHE A 3 16.22 0.83 -6.29
CA PHE A 3 14.96 1.30 -5.71
C PHE A 3 14.94 2.85 -5.63
N ASP A 4 16.08 3.47 -5.33
CA ASP A 4 16.20 4.93 -5.23
C ASP A 4 15.97 5.58 -6.61
N GLY A 5 16.56 5.01 -7.67
CA GLY A 5 16.27 5.45 -9.04
C GLY A 5 14.80 5.30 -9.42
N LEU A 6 14.10 4.25 -8.97
CA LEU A 6 12.66 4.14 -9.19
C LEU A 6 11.88 5.25 -8.46
N ILE A 7 12.34 5.70 -7.29
CA ILE A 7 11.70 6.82 -6.59
C ILE A 7 11.87 8.10 -7.40
N GLU A 8 13.07 8.36 -7.91
CA GLU A 8 13.37 9.51 -8.78
C GLU A 8 12.49 9.49 -10.04
N ASP A 9 12.41 8.35 -10.74
CA ASP A 9 11.53 8.17 -11.90
C ASP A 9 10.06 8.48 -11.56
N MET A 10 9.58 8.06 -10.40
CA MET A 10 8.19 8.32 -9.97
C MET A 10 7.96 9.77 -9.53
N GLU A 11 9.00 10.48 -9.10
CA GLU A 11 8.92 11.89 -8.70
C GLU A 11 8.64 12.81 -9.88
N GLU A 12 9.27 12.56 -11.02
CA GLU A 12 9.06 13.32 -12.27
C GLU A 12 7.62 13.21 -12.80
N HIS A 13 6.94 12.12 -12.44
CA HIS A 13 5.59 11.78 -12.88
C HIS A 13 4.47 12.19 -11.90
N VAL A 14 4.82 12.82 -10.77
CA VAL A 14 3.82 13.27 -9.79
C VAL A 14 2.96 14.39 -10.37
N GLY A 15 1.63 14.22 -10.32
CA GLY A 15 0.67 15.18 -10.86
C GLY A 15 0.37 14.99 -12.35
N VAL A 16 1.06 14.08 -13.03
CA VAL A 16 0.71 13.61 -14.39
C VAL A 16 -0.12 12.33 -14.27
N ASP A 17 0.52 11.25 -13.87
CA ASP A 17 -0.08 9.91 -13.73
C ASP A 17 0.17 9.29 -12.34
N ILE A 18 1.08 9.86 -11.55
CA ILE A 18 1.36 9.42 -10.18
C ILE A 18 0.75 10.40 -9.16
N LYS A 19 0.03 9.83 -8.19
CA LYS A 19 -0.47 10.56 -7.02
C LYS A 19 0.64 10.77 -6.00
N ARG A 20 0.63 11.91 -5.30
CA ARG A 20 1.63 12.24 -4.27
C ARG A 20 1.63 11.24 -3.12
N GLU A 21 0.47 10.70 -2.76
CA GLU A 21 0.33 9.65 -1.74
C GLU A 21 1.03 8.36 -2.14
N SER A 22 1.06 8.04 -3.44
CA SER A 22 1.79 6.89 -3.95
C SER A 22 3.29 7.06 -3.70
N LEU A 23 3.86 8.24 -3.94
CA LEU A 23 5.27 8.51 -3.70
C LEU A 23 5.66 8.34 -2.21
N VAL A 24 4.78 8.73 -1.29
CA VAL A 24 4.97 8.49 0.15
C VAL A 24 5.14 7.00 0.44
N LEU A 25 4.33 6.15 -0.18
CA LEU A 25 4.45 4.70 -0.03
C LEU A 25 5.79 4.16 -0.58
N TYR A 26 6.29 4.67 -1.72
CA TYR A 26 7.60 4.26 -2.23
C TYR A 26 8.73 4.59 -1.25
N ARG A 27 8.77 5.84 -0.76
CA ARG A 27 9.79 6.29 0.20
C ARG A 27 9.73 5.50 1.52
N GLN A 28 8.51 5.24 2.03
CA GLN A 28 8.33 4.40 3.22
C GLN A 28 8.79 2.96 2.98
N THR A 29 8.46 2.38 1.83
CA THR A 29 8.90 1.02 1.46
C THR A 29 10.41 0.95 1.44
N ARG A 30 11.09 1.93 0.83
CA ARG A 30 12.55 2.00 0.78
C ARG A 30 13.19 2.07 2.16
N ALA A 31 12.66 2.93 3.04
CA ALA A 31 13.15 3.06 4.41
C ALA A 31 12.97 1.76 5.21
N ARG A 32 11.81 1.12 5.09
CA ARG A 32 11.52 -0.16 5.77
C ARG A 32 12.36 -1.31 5.24
N LEU A 33 12.57 -1.38 3.93
CA LEU A 33 13.45 -2.35 3.30
C LEU A 33 14.88 -2.18 3.79
N GLN A 34 15.38 -0.94 3.89
CA GLN A 34 16.72 -0.68 4.43
C GLN A 34 16.84 -1.09 5.90
N GLN A 35 15.82 -0.81 6.72
CA GLN A 35 15.79 -1.21 8.12
C GLN A 35 15.81 -2.75 8.25
N PHE A 36 15.03 -3.44 7.44
CA PHE A 36 15.01 -4.90 7.38
C PHE A 36 16.37 -5.49 6.99
N ILE A 37 16.99 -4.96 5.92
CA ILE A 37 18.31 -5.43 5.45
C ILE A 37 19.36 -5.26 6.55
N ARG A 38 19.37 -4.12 7.23
CA ARG A 38 20.28 -3.88 8.36
C ARG A 38 20.01 -4.84 9.53
N ALA A 39 18.74 -5.08 9.87
CA ALA A 39 18.37 -5.91 11.01
C ALA A 39 18.64 -7.41 10.79
N LYS A 40 18.37 -7.94 9.58
CA LYS A 40 18.50 -9.39 9.30
C LYS A 40 19.80 -9.79 8.63
N HIS A 41 20.37 -8.91 7.81
CA HIS A 41 21.56 -9.23 7.00
C HIS A 41 22.82 -8.48 7.48
N ASN A 42 22.68 -7.57 8.46
CA ASN A 42 23.78 -6.70 8.94
C ASN A 42 24.53 -5.99 7.79
N ALA A 43 23.79 -5.63 6.74
CA ALA A 43 24.31 -5.03 5.53
C ALA A 43 23.64 -3.66 5.27
N SER A 44 24.29 -2.82 4.48
CA SER A 44 23.72 -1.54 4.02
C SER A 44 22.82 -1.70 2.80
N ASP A 45 23.10 -2.69 1.95
CA ASP A 45 22.36 -3.04 0.74
C ASP A 45 22.53 -4.53 0.41
N LEU A 46 21.74 -5.04 -0.54
CA LEU A 46 21.83 -6.40 -1.07
C LEU A 46 21.83 -6.37 -2.60
N THR A 47 22.63 -7.23 -3.22
CA THR A 47 22.53 -7.49 -4.66
C THR A 47 21.32 -8.37 -4.95
N PHE A 48 20.81 -8.32 -6.18
CA PHE A 48 19.69 -9.18 -6.59
C PHE A 48 20.01 -10.69 -6.45
N SER A 49 21.27 -11.08 -6.64
CA SER A 49 21.75 -12.46 -6.45
C SER A 49 21.76 -12.92 -4.98
N GLN A 50 21.73 -12.00 -4.01
CA GLN A 50 21.66 -12.32 -2.58
C GLN A 50 20.22 -12.48 -2.09
N LEU A 51 19.23 -12.15 -2.91
CA LEU A 51 17.82 -12.27 -2.55
C LEU A 51 17.38 -13.74 -2.62
N THR A 52 17.11 -14.33 -1.46
CA THR A 52 16.65 -15.71 -1.33
C THR A 52 15.14 -15.83 -1.57
N GLU A 53 14.64 -17.03 -1.86
CA GLU A 53 13.19 -17.26 -2.07
C GLU A 53 12.34 -16.83 -0.86
N ASP A 54 12.86 -17.02 0.36
CA ASP A 54 12.18 -16.66 1.60
C ASP A 54 12.24 -15.15 1.93
N PHE A 55 12.99 -14.34 1.17
CA PHE A 55 13.19 -12.92 1.47
C PHE A 55 11.86 -12.16 1.66
N VAL A 56 10.89 -12.39 0.78
CA VAL A 56 9.57 -11.75 0.86
C VAL A 56 8.85 -12.12 2.16
N LYS A 57 8.89 -13.39 2.54
CA LYS A 57 8.26 -13.91 3.76
C LYS A 57 8.93 -13.34 5.01
N GLN A 58 10.25 -13.23 5.02
CA GLN A 58 11.00 -12.63 6.13
C GLN A 58 10.73 -11.14 6.24
N PHE A 59 10.66 -10.42 5.12
CA PHE A 59 10.31 -9.01 5.09
C PHE A 59 8.87 -8.79 5.61
N GLU A 60 7.94 -9.67 5.24
CA GLU A 60 6.56 -9.63 5.72
C GLU A 60 6.46 -9.84 7.23
N GLN A 61 7.18 -10.84 7.76
CA GLN A 61 7.25 -11.10 9.20
C GLN A 61 7.88 -9.93 9.97
N PHE A 62 8.93 -9.32 9.41
CA PHE A 62 9.54 -8.13 9.99
C PHE A 62 8.57 -6.95 10.02
N ALA A 63 7.93 -6.67 8.89
CA ALA A 63 7.03 -5.52 8.75
C ALA A 63 5.77 -5.65 9.65
N THR A 64 5.21 -6.85 9.78
CA THR A 64 3.99 -7.08 10.57
C THR A 64 4.29 -7.34 12.05
N GLY A 65 5.35 -8.09 12.37
CA GLY A 65 5.71 -8.45 13.73
C GLY A 65 6.56 -7.40 14.45
N GLU A 66 7.70 -7.04 13.88
CA GLU A 66 8.66 -6.15 14.53
C GLU A 66 8.26 -4.67 14.39
N VAL A 67 7.77 -4.26 13.22
CA VAL A 67 7.34 -2.87 12.97
C VAL A 67 5.86 -2.64 13.32
N GLY A 68 5.04 -3.70 13.37
CA GLY A 68 3.62 -3.60 13.71
C GLY A 68 2.74 -3.01 12.60
N LEU A 69 3.14 -3.13 11.33
CA LEU A 69 2.34 -2.64 10.20
C LEU A 69 1.13 -3.54 9.95
N LYS A 70 0.04 -2.94 9.47
CA LYS A 70 -1.12 -3.68 8.97
C LYS A 70 -0.71 -4.56 7.77
N GLN A 71 -1.29 -5.75 7.68
CA GLN A 71 -1.07 -6.68 6.57
C GLN A 71 -1.29 -6.03 5.19
N SER A 72 -2.31 -5.19 5.04
CA SER A 72 -2.60 -4.47 3.80
C SER A 72 -1.48 -3.51 3.39
N THR A 73 -0.82 -2.88 4.36
CA THR A 73 0.32 -1.98 4.13
C THR A 73 1.55 -2.78 3.75
N CYS A 74 1.81 -3.88 4.46
CA CYS A 74 2.90 -4.80 4.14
C CYS A 74 2.77 -5.37 2.72
N TYR A 75 1.56 -5.83 2.35
CA TYR A 75 1.25 -6.28 1.00
C TYR A 75 1.63 -5.24 -0.05
N ASN A 76 1.23 -3.98 0.12
CA ASN A 76 1.56 -2.91 -0.82
C ASN A 76 3.08 -2.69 -0.93
N MET A 77 3.81 -2.75 0.19
CA MET A 77 5.28 -2.65 0.20
C MET A 77 5.92 -3.80 -0.58
N VAL A 78 5.46 -5.04 -0.37
CA VAL A 78 5.96 -6.21 -1.10
C VAL A 78 5.70 -6.10 -2.60
N ILE A 79 4.51 -5.63 -3.01
CA ILE A 79 4.21 -5.40 -4.43
C ILE A 79 5.20 -4.41 -5.05
N LEU A 80 5.60 -3.36 -4.34
CA LEU A 80 6.63 -2.43 -4.81
C LEU A 80 8.02 -3.08 -4.89
N VAL A 81 8.40 -3.91 -3.92
CA VAL A 81 9.66 -4.68 -3.99
C VAL A 81 9.67 -5.62 -5.20
N LYS A 82 8.57 -6.33 -5.45
CA LYS A 82 8.39 -7.18 -6.65
C LYS A 82 8.50 -6.36 -7.94
N LYS A 83 7.91 -5.15 -7.97
CA LYS A 83 8.00 -4.23 -9.11
C LYS A 83 9.45 -3.84 -9.41
N VAL A 84 10.24 -3.51 -8.38
CA VAL A 84 11.68 -3.18 -8.54
C VAL A 84 12.46 -4.38 -9.08
N CYS A 85 12.23 -5.58 -8.55
CA CYS A 85 12.90 -6.79 -9.02
C CYS A 85 12.57 -7.09 -10.49
N LYS A 86 11.29 -6.94 -10.88
CA LYS A 86 10.84 -7.12 -12.26
C LYS A 86 11.45 -6.08 -13.21
N LEU A 87 11.62 -4.84 -12.75
CA LEU A 87 12.25 -3.78 -13.53
C LEU A 87 13.74 -4.06 -13.72
N ALA A 88 14.44 -4.45 -12.65
CA ALA A 88 15.84 -4.85 -12.72
C ALA A 88 16.09 -6.01 -13.68
N TYR A 89 15.20 -7.01 -13.70
CA TYR A 89 15.26 -8.10 -14.69
C TYR A 89 15.13 -7.60 -16.13
N ARG A 90 14.16 -6.70 -16.39
CA ARG A 90 13.94 -6.13 -17.74
C ARG A 90 15.13 -5.29 -18.23
N GLU A 91 15.85 -4.67 -17.31
CA GLU A 91 17.04 -3.86 -17.58
C GLU A 91 18.33 -4.68 -17.63
N GLY A 92 18.26 -6.00 -17.41
CA GLY A 92 19.42 -6.89 -17.38
C GLY A 92 20.28 -6.80 -16.12
N ALA A 93 19.80 -6.12 -15.07
CA ALA A 93 20.47 -6.01 -13.78
C ALA A 93 20.20 -7.21 -12.84
N ALA A 94 19.22 -8.04 -13.16
CA ALA A 94 18.94 -9.30 -12.48
C ALA A 94 18.81 -10.44 -13.51
N ASP A 95 19.36 -11.61 -13.18
CA ASP A 95 19.40 -12.75 -14.11
C ASP A 95 18.06 -13.50 -14.20
N SER A 96 17.14 -13.28 -13.25
CA SER A 96 15.86 -13.97 -13.18
C SER A 96 14.73 -13.09 -12.64
N LEU A 97 13.49 -13.50 -12.89
CA LEU A 97 12.28 -12.86 -12.37
C LEU A 97 12.08 -13.22 -10.89
N LEU A 98 12.80 -12.50 -10.01
CA LEU A 98 12.69 -12.71 -8.57
C LEU A 98 11.26 -12.43 -8.08
N PHE A 99 10.76 -13.38 -7.28
CA PHE A 99 9.47 -13.32 -6.57
C PHE A 99 8.20 -13.27 -7.42
N ASP A 100 8.25 -13.32 -8.76
CA ASP A 100 7.06 -13.12 -9.61
C ASP A 100 5.90 -14.06 -9.20
N ASN A 101 6.22 -15.31 -8.87
CA ASN A 101 5.27 -16.34 -8.43
C ASN A 101 4.94 -16.35 -6.93
N VAL A 102 5.60 -15.53 -6.12
CA VAL A 102 5.34 -15.49 -4.66
C VAL A 102 3.99 -14.86 -4.39
N HIS A 103 3.13 -15.60 -3.71
CA HIS A 103 1.83 -15.12 -3.23
C HIS A 103 2.00 -14.38 -1.89
N VAL A 104 1.26 -13.28 -1.72
CA VAL A 104 1.28 -12.44 -0.52
C VAL A 104 -0.15 -12.10 -0.18
N ASP A 105 -0.55 -12.36 1.06
CA ASP A 105 -1.91 -12.07 1.52
C ASP A 105 -2.06 -10.55 1.74
N LYS A 106 -3.18 -9.98 1.30
CA LYS A 106 -3.53 -8.58 1.56
C LYS A 106 -4.14 -8.39 2.97
N GLY A 107 -4.38 -9.49 3.69
CA GLY A 107 -5.05 -9.54 4.98
C GLY A 107 -6.56 -9.38 4.82
N ASP A 108 -7.20 -8.94 5.91
CA ASP A 108 -8.66 -8.79 6.02
C ASP A 108 -9.21 -7.92 4.87
N ARG A 109 -9.68 -8.59 3.81
CA ARG A 109 -10.41 -8.00 2.69
C ARG A 109 -11.81 -7.70 3.20
N ARG A 110 -11.94 -6.69 4.06
CA ARG A 110 -13.25 -6.11 4.33
C ARG A 110 -13.78 -5.62 3.00
N LEU A 111 -14.73 -6.38 2.46
CA LEU A 111 -15.50 -5.94 1.31
C LEU A 111 -16.06 -4.56 1.68
N PRO A 112 -15.91 -3.54 0.82
CA PRO A 112 -16.65 -2.30 1.00
C PRO A 112 -18.10 -2.70 1.21
N LYS A 113 -18.63 -2.48 2.42
CA LYS A 113 -20.05 -2.73 2.67
C LYS A 113 -20.79 -1.66 1.89
N ALA A 114 -21.37 -2.05 0.75
CA ALA A 114 -22.30 -1.20 0.05
C ALA A 114 -23.43 -0.85 1.02
N LEU A 115 -23.84 0.42 1.02
CA LEU A 115 -25.03 0.82 1.75
C LEU A 115 -26.23 0.15 1.05
N ASP A 116 -26.93 -0.72 1.76
CA ASP A 116 -28.16 -1.32 1.24
C ASP A 116 -29.32 -0.31 1.26
N ARG A 117 -30.40 -0.64 0.55
CA ARG A 117 -31.54 0.26 0.40
C ARG A 117 -32.25 0.53 1.73
N ASP A 118 -32.33 -0.47 2.60
CA ASP A 118 -32.97 -0.34 3.91
C ASP A 118 -32.18 0.61 4.82
N ALA A 119 -30.85 0.55 4.80
CA ALA A 119 -29.98 1.47 5.52
C ALA A 119 -30.06 2.89 4.96
N LEU A 120 -30.15 3.04 3.63
CA LEU A 120 -30.36 4.33 2.99
C LEU A 120 -31.72 4.95 3.38
N ASP A 121 -32.79 4.16 3.40
CA ASP A 121 -34.12 4.65 3.76
C ASP A 121 -34.21 4.99 5.25
N LYS A 122 -33.52 4.24 6.13
CA LYS A 122 -33.33 4.63 7.54
C LYS A 122 -32.59 5.97 7.66
N LEU A 123 -31.54 6.19 6.86
CA LEU A 123 -30.78 7.44 6.88
C LEU A 123 -31.66 8.64 6.48
N LYS A 124 -32.52 8.48 5.46
CA LYS A 124 -33.49 9.53 5.06
C LYS A 124 -34.51 9.85 6.13
N ALA A 125 -34.94 8.85 6.88
CA ALA A 125 -35.95 9.00 7.92
C ALA A 125 -35.39 9.55 9.24
N LEU A 126 -34.07 9.73 9.38
CA LEU A 126 -33.48 10.34 10.56
C LEU A 126 -33.92 11.79 10.68
N CYS A 127 -34.58 12.12 11.79
CA CYS A 127 -34.84 13.48 12.20
C CYS A 127 -33.89 13.82 13.35
N PHE A 128 -33.33 15.02 13.29
CA PHE A 128 -32.44 15.55 14.31
C PHE A 128 -33.14 16.69 15.05
N ASP A 129 -32.72 16.95 16.28
CA ASP A 129 -33.23 18.10 17.01
C ASP A 129 -32.62 19.40 16.47
N GLY A 130 -33.27 20.55 16.70
CA GLY A 130 -32.84 21.84 16.13
C GLY A 130 -31.43 22.32 16.55
N TRP A 131 -30.82 21.70 17.56
CA TRP A 131 -29.44 21.97 17.99
C TRP A 131 -28.40 21.06 17.31
N GLU A 132 -28.85 20.09 16.50
CA GLU A 132 -28.02 19.12 15.76
C GLU A 132 -27.93 19.44 14.26
N ALA A 133 -27.94 20.73 13.90
CA ALA A 133 -27.92 21.20 12.50
C ALA A 133 -26.74 20.65 11.67
N ASP A 134 -25.60 20.38 12.30
CA ASP A 134 -24.44 19.77 11.65
C ASP A 134 -24.71 18.31 11.21
N LEU A 135 -25.48 17.55 11.99
CA LEU A 135 -25.86 16.18 11.64
C LEU A 135 -26.89 16.16 10.51
N GLU A 136 -27.82 17.10 10.52
CA GLU A 136 -28.77 17.29 9.40
C GLU A 136 -28.03 17.62 8.11
N THR A 137 -27.08 18.56 8.16
CA THR A 137 -26.25 18.92 7.01
C THR A 137 -25.43 17.71 6.51
N ALA A 138 -24.85 16.93 7.42
CA ALA A 138 -24.10 15.73 7.06
C ALA A 138 -24.98 14.66 6.39
N ARG A 139 -26.21 14.44 6.89
CA ARG A 139 -27.20 13.56 6.27
C ARG A 139 -27.51 14.01 4.85
N ASP A 140 -27.80 15.29 4.66
CA ASP A 140 -28.23 15.83 3.36
C ASP A 140 -27.11 15.77 2.32
N VAL A 141 -25.87 16.11 2.70
CA VAL A 141 -24.69 15.99 1.83
C VAL A 141 -24.42 14.52 1.47
N PHE A 142 -24.53 13.61 2.44
CA PHE A 142 -24.35 12.18 2.18
C PHE A 142 -25.42 11.64 1.22
N LEU A 143 -26.68 12.00 1.42
CA LEU A 143 -27.78 11.61 0.54
C LEU A 143 -27.59 12.17 -0.87
N PHE A 144 -27.20 13.44 -1.00
CA PHE A 144 -26.85 14.06 -2.28
C PHE A 144 -25.79 13.24 -3.02
N ALA A 145 -24.68 12.89 -2.35
CA ALA A 145 -23.60 12.09 -2.94
C ALA A 145 -24.02 10.67 -3.34
N CYS A 146 -25.07 10.10 -2.74
CA CYS A 146 -25.60 8.80 -3.14
C CYS A 146 -26.44 8.86 -4.43
N TYR A 147 -26.87 10.05 -4.85
CA TYR A 147 -27.73 10.28 -6.02
C TYR A 147 -27.01 10.92 -7.21
N THR A 148 -25.72 11.27 -7.08
CA THR A 148 -24.88 11.89 -8.12
C THR A 148 -23.66 11.05 -8.42
#